data_AF-A0A7G2ZY37-F1
#
_entry.id   AF-A0A7G2ZY37-F1
#
_cell.length_a   1.000
_cell.length_b   1.000
_cell.length_c   1.000
_cell.angle_alpha   90.00
_cell.angle_beta   90.00
_cell.angle_gamma   90.00
#
_symmetry.space_group_name_H-M   'P 1'
#
loop_
_entity.id
_entity.type
_entity.pdbx_description
1 polymer ?
#
loop_
_entity_poly.entity_id
_entity_poly.type
_entity_poly.pdbx_seq_one_letter_code
_entity_poly.pdbx_strand_id
1 'polypeptide(L)'
;MSQSKTSTRPIWDPLVRIGHWTLVIAFFTAYLSGDDLFNIHKWAGYVVAGYVLVRIVWGLIGTRHARFTNFVRGPGAVLGYLRGLFTGHVKDYAGHNPAGGAMVVALLFSLLVTTGSGMALYAVEDNAGPLAGIVTEETFAPMASAFGEEGEHGRDEESGAEELLEGVHKAFVYITLALIGLHLAGVVASSLAHKQNLARAMVTGRKPETDER
;
A
#
# COMPACT_ATOMS: atom_id res chain seq x y z
N MET A 1 20.31 -9.81 -43.37
CA MET A 1 19.85 -10.05 -41.98
C MET A 1 19.14 -8.79 -41.50
N SER A 2 17.80 -8.84 -41.43
CA SER A 2 16.99 -7.73 -40.90
C SER A 2 17.04 -7.81 -39.37
N GLN A 3 17.73 -6.86 -38.73
CA GLN A 3 17.70 -6.70 -37.27
C GLN A 3 16.27 -6.26 -36.89
N SER A 4 15.48 -7.14 -36.27
CA SER A 4 14.22 -6.71 -35.68
C SER A 4 14.53 -5.76 -34.53
N LYS A 5 14.20 -4.48 -34.70
CA LYS A 5 14.24 -3.53 -33.59
C LYS A 5 13.18 -3.97 -32.61
N THR A 6 13.59 -4.56 -31.49
CA THR A 6 12.72 -4.78 -30.34
C THR A 6 12.37 -3.40 -29.78
N SER A 7 11.27 -2.83 -30.24
CA SER A 7 10.76 -1.60 -29.68
C SER A 7 10.28 -1.89 -28.25
N THR A 8 10.66 -1.02 -27.32
CA THR A 8 10.26 -1.14 -25.92
C THR A 8 9.46 0.10 -25.58
N ARG A 9 8.20 -0.08 -25.14
CA ARG A 9 7.38 1.06 -24.71
C ARG A 9 7.56 1.28 -23.21
N PRO A 10 7.79 2.52 -22.75
CA PRO A 10 7.74 2.85 -21.33
C PRO A 10 6.30 2.69 -20.84
N ILE A 11 6.10 1.94 -19.76
CA ILE A 11 4.76 1.72 -19.19
C ILE A 11 4.62 2.40 -17.83
N TRP A 12 5.72 2.51 -17.10
CA TRP A 12 5.71 2.94 -15.71
C TRP A 12 6.47 4.25 -15.51
N ASP A 13 5.80 5.18 -14.86
CA ASP A 13 6.36 6.48 -14.46
C ASP A 13 7.58 6.25 -13.54
N PRO A 14 8.77 6.83 -13.85
CA PRO A 14 9.96 6.67 -13.02
C PRO A 14 9.75 7.05 -11.55
N LEU A 15 8.94 8.08 -11.27
CA LEU A 15 8.66 8.55 -9.92
C LEU A 15 7.89 7.49 -9.11
N VAL A 16 6.91 6.84 -9.74
CA VAL A 16 6.12 5.76 -9.13
C VAL A 16 7.00 4.53 -8.85
N ARG A 17 7.99 4.26 -9.71
CA ARG A 17 8.90 3.12 -9.53
C ARG A 17 9.88 3.32 -8.38
N ILE A 18 10.58 4.46 -8.37
CA ILE A 18 11.50 4.80 -7.27
C ILE A 18 10.71 4.82 -5.97
N GLY A 19 9.57 5.52 -5.97
CA GLY A 19 8.68 5.60 -4.83
C GLY A 19 8.19 4.25 -4.32
N HIS A 20 7.84 3.31 -5.20
CA HIS A 20 7.45 1.96 -4.80
C HIS A 20 8.57 1.22 -4.08
N TRP A 21 9.80 1.25 -4.59
CA TRP A 21 10.93 0.58 -3.92
C TRP A 21 11.33 1.28 -2.62
N THR A 22 11.25 2.62 -2.57
CA THR A 22 11.38 3.37 -1.32
C THR A 22 10.33 2.94 -0.30
N LEU A 23 9.07 2.81 -0.72
CA LEU A 23 7.97 2.36 0.13
C LEU A 23 8.20 0.94 0.66
N VAL A 24 8.63 0.01 -0.19
CA VAL A 24 8.92 -1.38 0.21
C VAL A 24 10.01 -1.40 1.28
N ILE A 25 11.14 -0.72 1.04
CA ILE A 25 12.25 -0.67 1.99
C ILE A 25 11.80 -0.02 3.30
N ALA A 26 11.16 1.15 3.24
CA ALA A 26 10.72 1.88 4.42
C ALA A 26 9.70 1.08 5.24
N PHE A 27 8.74 0.41 4.60
CA PHE A 27 7.76 -0.43 5.29
C PHE A 27 8.42 -1.59 6.04
N PHE A 28 9.30 -2.35 5.38
CA PHE A 28 9.97 -3.47 6.05
C PHE A 28 10.97 -3.00 7.11
N THR A 29 11.62 -1.85 6.91
CA THR A 29 12.43 -1.23 7.97
C THR A 29 11.55 -0.89 9.18
N ALA A 30 10.40 -0.24 8.98
CA ALA A 30 9.47 0.07 10.07
C ALA A 30 8.98 -1.20 10.78
N TYR A 31 8.55 -2.21 10.03
CA TYR A 31 8.06 -3.47 10.58
C TYR A 31 9.12 -4.20 11.41
N LEU A 32 10.35 -4.31 10.92
CA LEU A 32 11.43 -5.04 11.62
C LEU A 32 12.04 -4.26 12.79
N SER A 33 11.82 -2.94 12.85
CA SER A 33 12.35 -2.09 13.92
C SER A 33 11.31 -1.73 14.98
N GLY A 34 10.06 -2.19 14.84
CA GLY A 34 8.92 -1.80 15.69
C GLY A 34 9.13 -2.10 17.17
N ASP A 35 9.77 -3.22 17.48
CA ASP A 35 9.86 -3.70 18.87
C ASP A 35 11.05 -3.10 19.63
N ASP A 36 12.25 -3.10 19.02
CA ASP A 36 13.49 -2.75 19.73
C ASP A 36 14.08 -1.38 19.34
N LEU A 37 13.67 -0.82 18.20
CA LEU A 37 14.34 0.31 17.56
C LEU A 37 13.34 1.41 17.18
N PHE A 38 12.59 1.89 18.18
CA PHE A 38 11.50 2.86 18.00
C PHE A 38 11.88 4.09 17.17
N ASN A 39 13.08 4.65 17.36
CA ASN A 39 13.54 5.79 16.55
C ASN A 39 13.63 5.46 15.05
N ILE A 40 14.07 4.26 14.70
CA ILE A 40 14.12 3.79 13.31
C ILE A 40 12.70 3.54 12.80
N HIS A 41 11.86 2.88 13.62
CA HIS A 41 10.46 2.62 13.29
C HIS A 41 9.72 3.93 12.95
N LYS A 42 9.84 4.94 13.82
CA LYS A 42 9.23 6.26 13.66
C LYS A 42 9.64 6.95 12.37
N TRP A 43 10.96 7.06 12.11
CA TRP A 43 11.45 7.72 10.90
C TRP A 43 11.06 6.96 9.62
N ALA A 44 11.13 5.62 9.65
CA ALA A 44 10.66 4.79 8.55
C ALA A 44 9.15 4.96 8.32
N GLY A 45 8.35 5.03 9.38
CA GLY A 45 6.92 5.35 9.35
C GLY A 45 6.63 6.71 8.70
N TYR A 46 7.40 7.75 9.02
CA TYR A 46 7.28 9.06 8.36
C TYR A 46 7.62 9.02 6.87
N VAL A 47 8.60 8.22 6.46
CA VAL A 47 8.91 8.02 5.04
C VAL A 47 7.74 7.33 4.32
N VAL A 48 7.16 6.30 4.93
CA VAL A 48 5.95 5.63 4.41
C VAL A 48 4.80 6.62 4.28
N ALA A 49 4.49 7.38 5.34
CA ALA A 49 3.42 8.37 5.37
C ALA A 49 3.60 9.44 4.29
N GLY A 50 4.80 10.02 4.20
CA GLY A 50 5.15 11.02 3.20
C GLY A 50 4.99 10.50 1.77
N TYR A 51 5.45 9.27 1.50
CA TYR A 51 5.27 8.67 0.18
C TYR A 51 3.79 8.39 -0.13
N VAL A 52 3.01 7.89 0.83
CA VAL A 52 1.58 7.64 0.64
C VAL A 52 0.86 8.94 0.27
N LEU A 53 1.14 10.05 0.95
CA LEU A 53 0.57 11.36 0.63
C LEU A 53 0.96 11.82 -0.79
N VAL A 54 2.25 11.76 -1.11
CA VAL A 54 2.74 12.08 -2.47
C VAL A 54 2.05 11.20 -3.51
N ARG A 55 1.86 9.91 -3.23
CA ARG A 55 1.24 8.97 -4.16
C ARG A 55 -0.26 9.24 -4.34
N ILE A 56 -0.96 9.63 -3.28
CA ILE A 56 -2.37 10.05 -3.35
C ILE A 56 -2.48 11.28 -4.25
N VAL A 57 -1.69 12.32 -3.99
CA VAL A 57 -1.66 13.54 -4.81
C VAL A 57 -1.32 13.21 -6.27
N TRP A 58 -0.24 12.45 -6.51
CA TRP A 58 0.16 12.04 -7.85
C TRP A 58 -0.88 11.16 -8.56
N GLY A 59 -1.68 10.40 -7.80
CA GLY A 59 -2.80 9.63 -8.32
C GLY A 59 -4.00 10.47 -8.76
N LEU A 60 -4.07 11.73 -8.33
CA LEU A 60 -5.11 12.68 -8.75
C LEU A 60 -4.62 13.57 -9.90
N ILE A 61 -3.44 14.19 -9.77
CA ILE A 61 -2.96 15.20 -10.73
C ILE A 61 -1.87 14.71 -11.69
N GLY A 62 -1.27 13.54 -11.44
CA GLY A 62 -0.07 13.07 -12.13
C GLY A 62 -0.27 12.66 -13.60
N THR A 63 0.66 11.89 -14.14
CA THR A 63 0.66 11.46 -15.55
C THR A 63 -0.47 10.47 -15.87
N ARG A 64 -0.80 10.30 -17.15
CA ARG A 64 -1.87 9.38 -17.60
C ARG A 64 -1.71 7.97 -17.01
N HIS A 65 -0.50 7.48 -16.81
CA HIS A 65 -0.27 6.14 -16.27
C HIS A 65 -0.37 6.06 -14.74
N ALA A 66 -0.29 7.20 -14.03
CA ALA A 66 -0.31 7.26 -12.57
C ALA A 66 -1.69 7.57 -11.97
N ARG A 67 -2.60 8.17 -12.76
CA ARG A 67 -3.92 8.60 -12.29
C ARG A 67 -4.86 7.44 -11.97
N PHE A 68 -5.55 7.53 -10.83
CA PHE A 68 -6.52 6.50 -10.38
C PHE A 68 -7.62 6.24 -11.40
N THR A 69 -8.11 7.28 -12.08
CA THR A 69 -9.19 7.17 -13.09
C THR A 69 -8.85 6.25 -14.26
N ASN A 70 -7.57 6.02 -14.54
CA ASN A 70 -7.14 5.24 -15.69
C ASN A 70 -6.99 3.75 -15.40
N PHE A 71 -6.96 3.35 -14.13
CA PHE A 71 -6.75 1.95 -13.75
C PHE A 71 -7.71 1.41 -12.69
N VAL A 72 -8.28 2.27 -11.84
CA VAL A 72 -9.29 1.86 -10.86
C VAL A 72 -10.57 1.56 -11.61
N ARG A 73 -11.00 0.31 -11.55
CA ARG A 73 -12.27 -0.14 -12.14
C ARG A 73 -13.25 -0.52 -11.04
N GLY A 74 -14.54 -0.45 -11.34
CA GLY A 74 -15.61 -0.79 -10.40
C GLY A 74 -15.57 -2.27 -9.95
N PRO A 75 -16.22 -2.59 -8.83
CA PRO A 75 -16.14 -3.90 -8.17
C PRO A 75 -16.56 -5.07 -9.08
N GLY A 76 -17.56 -4.87 -9.95
CA GLY A 76 -17.97 -5.89 -10.92
C GLY A 76 -16.89 -6.26 -11.94
N ALA A 77 -16.07 -5.30 -12.37
CA ALA A 77 -14.95 -5.55 -13.29
C ALA A 77 -13.78 -6.26 -12.60
N VAL A 78 -13.57 -6.00 -11.31
CA VAL A 78 -12.58 -6.68 -10.48
C VAL A 78 -12.95 -8.16 -10.32
N LEU A 79 -14.19 -8.43 -9.88
CA LEU A 79 -14.71 -9.79 -9.71
C LEU A 79 -14.73 -10.56 -11.04
N GLY A 80 -15.15 -9.90 -12.13
CA GLY A 80 -15.13 -10.48 -13.47
C GLY A 80 -13.72 -10.86 -13.93
N TYR A 81 -12.71 -10.03 -13.63
CA TYR A 81 -11.31 -10.33 -13.96
C TYR A 81 -10.75 -11.48 -13.10
N LEU A 82 -11.02 -11.48 -11.78
CA LEU A 82 -10.61 -12.58 -10.90
C LEU A 82 -11.20 -13.91 -11.37
N ARG A 83 -12.50 -13.93 -11.70
CA ARG A 83 -13.16 -15.12 -12.26
C ARG A 83 -12.56 -15.52 -13.61
N GLY A 84 -12.26 -14.54 -14.47
CA GLY A 84 -11.57 -14.73 -15.75
C GLY A 84 -10.22 -15.45 -15.62
N LEU A 85 -9.43 -15.05 -14.63
CA LEU A 85 -8.14 -15.66 -14.26
C LEU A 85 -8.29 -17.14 -13.89
N PHE A 86 -9.30 -17.50 -13.11
CA PHE A 86 -9.59 -18.89 -12.77
C PHE A 86 -10.12 -19.71 -13.96
N THR A 87 -10.75 -19.07 -14.93
CA THR A 87 -11.33 -19.72 -16.14
C THR A 87 -10.41 -19.70 -17.37
N GLY A 88 -9.18 -19.19 -17.25
CA GLY A 88 -8.19 -19.16 -18.33
C GLY A 88 -8.46 -18.18 -19.49
N HIS A 89 -9.54 -17.40 -19.44
CA HIS A 89 -9.88 -16.40 -20.47
C HIS A 89 -9.38 -15.02 -20.06
N VAL A 90 -8.10 -14.75 -20.32
CA VAL A 90 -7.48 -13.48 -19.90
C VAL A 90 -7.53 -12.47 -21.05
N LYS A 91 -8.29 -11.39 -20.88
CA LYS A 91 -8.17 -10.20 -21.74
C LYS A 91 -6.86 -9.49 -21.42
N ASP A 92 -6.06 -9.19 -22.43
CA ASP A 92 -4.81 -8.46 -22.27
C ASP A 92 -5.09 -6.99 -21.88
N TYR A 93 -4.69 -6.62 -20.66
CA TYR A 93 -4.68 -5.24 -20.21
C TYR A 93 -3.26 -4.69 -20.31
N ALA A 94 -3.05 -3.66 -21.12
CA ALA A 94 -1.72 -3.12 -21.44
C ALA A 94 -1.00 -2.39 -20.28
N GLY A 95 -1.68 -2.13 -19.15
CA GLY A 95 -1.12 -1.36 -18.03
C GLY A 95 -1.40 -1.99 -16.67
N HIS A 96 -2.63 -1.81 -16.16
CA HIS A 96 -3.08 -2.43 -14.91
C HIS A 96 -4.32 -3.28 -15.20
N ASN A 97 -4.31 -4.50 -14.68
CA ASN A 97 -5.51 -5.29 -14.61
C ASN A 97 -6.47 -4.72 -13.53
N PRO A 98 -7.80 -4.96 -13.64
CA PRO A 98 -8.76 -4.48 -12.66
C PRO A 98 -8.41 -4.86 -11.21
N ALA A 99 -7.91 -6.08 -10.99
CA ALA A 99 -7.49 -6.55 -9.68
C ALA A 99 -6.27 -5.79 -9.12
N GLY A 100 -5.25 -5.53 -9.93
CA GLY A 100 -4.08 -4.75 -9.53
C GLY A 100 -4.43 -3.31 -9.18
N GLY A 101 -5.39 -2.71 -9.90
CA GLY A 101 -5.92 -1.39 -9.56
C GLY A 101 -6.62 -1.36 -8.19
N ALA A 102 -7.44 -2.36 -7.89
CA ALA A 102 -8.08 -2.51 -6.58
C ALA A 102 -7.04 -2.71 -5.46
N MET A 103 -6.00 -3.52 -5.71
CA MET A 103 -4.93 -3.75 -4.74
C MET A 103 -4.14 -2.48 -4.41
N VAL A 104 -3.89 -1.61 -5.39
CA VAL A 104 -3.23 -0.31 -5.12
C VAL A 104 -4.06 0.54 -4.16
N VAL A 105 -5.38 0.61 -4.37
CA VAL A 105 -6.29 1.36 -3.48
C VAL A 105 -6.31 0.75 -2.09
N ALA A 106 -6.44 -0.58 -1.98
CA ALA A 106 -6.46 -1.29 -0.71
C ALA A 106 -5.16 -1.09 0.09
N LEU A 107 -4.00 -1.22 -0.56
CA LEU A 107 -2.69 -1.01 0.08
C LEU A 107 -2.49 0.45 0.49
N LEU A 108 -2.87 1.43 -0.34
CA LEU A 108 -2.75 2.85 0.02
C LEU A 108 -3.66 3.22 1.19
N PHE A 109 -4.90 2.71 1.20
CA PHE A 109 -5.82 2.91 2.32
C PHE A 109 -5.26 2.28 3.60
N SER A 110 -4.82 1.02 3.53
CA SER A 110 -4.28 0.31 4.69
C SER A 110 -3.06 1.02 5.28
N LEU A 111 -2.10 1.41 4.43
CA LEU A 111 -0.91 2.16 4.86
C LEU A 111 -1.24 3.55 5.39
N LEU A 112 -2.25 4.23 4.85
CA LEU A 112 -2.71 5.52 5.36
C LEU A 112 -3.27 5.37 6.77
N VAL A 113 -4.08 4.34 7.02
CA VAL A 113 -4.60 4.06 8.36
C VAL A 113 -3.48 3.67 9.31
N THR A 114 -2.59 2.74 8.94
CA THR A 114 -1.43 2.35 9.77
C THR A 114 -0.57 3.55 10.17
N THR A 115 -0.16 4.36 9.21
CA THR A 115 0.70 5.52 9.50
C THR A 115 -0.05 6.62 10.24
N GLY A 116 -1.34 6.83 9.94
CA GLY A 116 -2.19 7.76 10.66
C GLY A 116 -2.38 7.39 12.13
N SER A 117 -2.74 6.13 12.40
CA SER A 117 -2.91 5.64 13.78
C SER A 117 -1.60 5.61 14.55
N GLY A 118 -0.48 5.25 13.91
CA GLY A 118 0.84 5.28 14.56
C GLY A 118 1.30 6.70 14.93
N MET A 119 1.05 7.68 14.07
CA MET A 119 1.33 9.09 14.39
C MET A 119 0.39 9.64 15.46
N ALA A 120 -0.86 9.20 15.50
CA ALA A 120 -1.81 9.57 16.53
C ALA A 120 -1.43 8.96 17.88
N LEU A 121 -1.01 7.69 17.91
CA LEU A 121 -0.52 7.02 19.12
C LEU A 121 0.69 7.78 19.69
N TYR A 122 1.69 8.06 18.84
CA TYR A 122 2.86 8.84 19.25
C TYR A 122 2.54 10.26 19.73
N ALA A 123 1.44 10.85 19.23
CA ALA A 123 0.98 12.16 19.68
C ALA A 123 0.27 12.10 21.04
N VAL A 124 -0.47 11.03 21.33
CA VAL A 124 -1.19 10.85 22.58
C VAL A 124 -0.23 10.45 23.70
N GLU A 125 0.57 9.40 23.47
CA GLU A 125 1.46 8.79 24.47
C GLU A 125 2.65 9.74 24.80
N ASP A 126 3.38 10.17 23.77
CA ASP A 126 4.62 10.92 23.94
C ASP A 126 4.45 12.44 23.82
N ASN A 127 3.23 12.94 23.55
CA ASN A 127 2.96 14.36 23.27
C ASN A 127 3.89 14.94 22.18
N ALA A 128 4.24 14.11 21.19
CA ALA A 128 5.28 14.40 20.20
C ALA A 128 4.83 14.14 18.76
N GLY A 129 5.61 14.67 17.82
CA GLY A 129 5.35 14.51 16.39
C GLY A 129 4.34 15.50 15.80
N PRO A 130 3.99 15.33 14.52
CA PRO A 130 3.23 16.33 13.76
C PRO A 130 1.77 16.47 14.19
N LEU A 131 1.23 15.50 14.93
CA LEU A 131 -0.17 15.49 15.37
C LEU A 131 -0.36 15.93 16.83
N ALA A 132 0.71 16.11 17.62
CA ALA A 132 0.63 16.42 19.06
C ALA A 132 -0.16 17.70 19.41
N GLY A 133 -0.23 18.67 18.49
CA GLY A 133 -1.00 19.90 18.69
C GLY A 133 -2.47 19.83 18.24
N ILE A 134 -2.89 18.72 17.62
CA ILE A 134 -4.21 18.57 16.98
C ILE A 134 -4.98 17.38 17.57
N VAL A 135 -4.25 16.32 17.93
CA VAL A 135 -4.78 15.04 18.36
C VAL A 135 -4.36 14.81 19.81
N THR A 136 -5.35 14.63 20.69
CA THR A 136 -5.17 14.34 22.12
C THR A 136 -6.04 13.16 22.52
N GLU A 137 -5.89 12.66 23.75
CA GLU A 137 -6.76 11.61 24.31
C GLU A 137 -8.26 11.90 24.09
N GLU A 138 -8.68 13.15 24.31
CA GLU A 138 -10.07 13.58 24.14
C GLU A 138 -10.59 13.42 22.70
N THR A 139 -9.69 13.47 21.70
CA THR A 139 -10.06 13.29 20.29
C THR A 139 -10.62 11.88 20.03
N PHE A 140 -10.12 10.87 20.75
CA PHE A 140 -10.54 9.49 20.58
C PHE A 140 -11.37 8.94 21.74
N ALA A 141 -11.47 9.63 22.88
CA ALA A 141 -12.25 9.19 24.03
C ALA A 141 -13.68 8.69 23.70
N PRO A 142 -14.47 9.35 22.83
CA PRO A 142 -15.79 8.84 22.45
C PRO A 142 -15.71 7.50 21.70
N MET A 143 -14.72 7.35 20.81
CA MET A 143 -14.50 6.14 20.03
C MET A 143 -13.97 5.01 20.93
N ALA A 144 -12.99 5.30 21.78
CA ALA A 144 -12.45 4.39 22.77
C ALA A 144 -13.56 3.85 23.70
N SER A 145 -14.46 4.72 24.18
CA SER A 145 -15.58 4.27 25.02
C SER A 145 -16.63 3.43 24.26
N ALA A 146 -16.74 3.58 22.94
CA ALA A 146 -17.71 2.88 22.10
C ALA A 146 -17.19 1.52 21.60
N PHE A 147 -15.88 1.39 21.43
CA PHE A 147 -15.20 0.19 20.91
C PHE A 147 -14.29 -0.50 21.93
N GLY A 148 -14.14 0.06 23.14
CA GLY A 148 -13.36 -0.53 24.21
C GLY A 148 -13.89 -1.91 24.52
N GLU A 149 -13.08 -2.93 24.24
CA GLU A 149 -13.34 -4.25 24.75
C GLU A 149 -13.15 -4.22 26.27
N GLU A 150 -14.02 -4.90 27.03
CA GLU A 150 -13.77 -5.17 28.44
C GLU A 150 -12.59 -6.16 28.53
N GLY A 151 -11.37 -5.67 28.30
CA GLY A 151 -10.16 -6.46 28.42
C GLY A 151 -9.91 -6.81 29.88
N GLU A 152 -10.16 -8.06 30.27
CA GLU A 152 -9.63 -8.63 31.52
C GLU A 152 -8.10 -8.79 31.40
N HIS A 153 -7.29 -7.73 31.40
CA HIS A 153 -5.86 -7.82 31.71
C HIS A 153 -5.44 -6.58 32.52
N GLY A 154 -4.65 -6.84 33.56
CA GLY A 154 -4.58 -6.01 34.74
C GLY A 154 -3.73 -4.75 34.62
N ARG A 155 -4.21 -3.70 35.28
CA ARG A 155 -3.42 -2.81 36.16
C ARG A 155 -2.23 -2.07 35.53
N ASP A 156 -2.34 -1.67 34.27
CA ASP A 156 -1.49 -0.61 33.71
C ASP A 156 -2.39 0.58 33.30
N GLU A 157 -1.93 1.79 33.63
CA GLU A 157 -2.65 3.07 33.54
C GLU A 157 -2.76 3.60 32.10
N GLU A 158 -2.95 2.75 31.09
CA GLU A 158 -3.09 3.22 29.70
C GLU A 158 -4.47 3.82 29.45
N SER A 159 -4.49 4.94 28.73
CA SER A 159 -5.74 5.57 28.32
C SER A 159 -6.42 4.71 27.26
N GLY A 160 -7.76 4.60 27.28
CA GLY A 160 -8.48 3.83 26.25
C GLY A 160 -8.24 4.33 24.81
N ALA A 161 -7.74 5.56 24.64
CA ALA A 161 -7.31 6.08 23.36
C ALA A 161 -6.00 5.43 22.87
N GLU A 162 -5.04 5.21 23.75
CA GLU A 162 -3.78 4.52 23.44
C GLU A 162 -4.05 3.09 23.02
N GLU A 163 -4.83 2.34 23.81
CA GLU A 163 -5.22 0.95 23.50
C GLU A 163 -5.89 0.85 22.12
N LEU A 164 -6.85 1.74 21.84
CA LEU A 164 -7.54 1.76 20.55
C LEU A 164 -6.59 2.06 19.39
N LEU A 165 -5.72 3.07 19.54
CA LEU A 165 -4.80 3.47 18.47
C LEU A 165 -3.74 2.40 18.22
N GLU A 166 -3.22 1.78 19.29
CA GLU A 166 -2.29 0.67 19.22
C GLU A 166 -2.94 -0.55 18.55
N GLY A 167 -4.17 -0.89 18.96
CA GLY A 167 -4.96 -1.95 18.38
C GLY A 167 -5.22 -1.73 16.88
N VAL A 168 -5.65 -0.53 16.49
CA VAL A 168 -5.84 -0.16 15.07
C VAL A 168 -4.53 -0.22 14.30
N HIS A 169 -3.43 0.30 14.87
CA HIS A 169 -2.12 0.24 14.23
C HIS A 169 -1.69 -1.21 13.96
N LYS A 170 -1.69 -2.07 14.99
CA LYS A 170 -1.34 -3.48 14.89
C LYS A 170 -2.25 -4.23 13.92
N ALA A 171 -3.55 -4.03 14.00
CA ALA A 171 -4.52 -4.66 13.09
C ALA A 171 -4.23 -4.32 11.62
N PHE A 172 -4.00 -3.04 11.32
CA PHE A 172 -3.71 -2.60 9.95
C PHE A 172 -2.31 -2.99 9.49
N VAL A 173 -1.32 -3.16 10.37
CA VAL A 173 -0.03 -3.77 10.02
C VAL A 173 -0.24 -5.19 9.50
N TYR A 174 -0.99 -6.03 10.22
CA TYR A 174 -1.27 -7.40 9.78
C TYR A 174 -2.11 -7.47 8.51
N ILE A 175 -3.13 -6.61 8.38
CA ILE A 175 -3.90 -6.48 7.13
C ILE A 175 -2.99 -6.09 5.97
N THR A 176 -2.09 -5.12 6.18
CA THR A 176 -1.13 -4.68 5.16
C THR A 176 -0.21 -5.82 4.74
N LEU A 177 0.32 -6.60 5.68
CA LEU A 177 1.14 -7.78 5.38
C LEU A 177 0.37 -8.82 4.54
N ALA A 178 -0.88 -9.10 4.91
CA ALA A 178 -1.74 -10.00 4.14
C ALA A 178 -1.98 -9.48 2.72
N LEU A 179 -2.25 -8.18 2.56
CA LEU A 179 -2.41 -7.53 1.27
C LEU A 179 -1.11 -7.54 0.44
N ILE A 180 0.06 -7.37 1.06
CA ILE A 180 1.36 -7.52 0.40
C ILE A 180 1.52 -8.95 -0.11
N GLY A 181 1.23 -9.96 0.72
CA GLY A 181 1.25 -11.37 0.30
C GLY A 181 0.33 -11.64 -0.89
N LEU A 182 -0.91 -11.16 -0.83
CA LEU A 182 -1.88 -11.25 -1.92
C LEU A 182 -1.39 -10.52 -3.18
N HIS A 183 -0.77 -9.34 -3.02
CA HIS A 183 -0.21 -8.57 -4.12
C HIS A 183 0.91 -9.34 -4.82
N LEU A 184 1.86 -9.90 -4.06
CA LEU A 184 2.96 -10.72 -4.60
C LEU A 184 2.42 -11.97 -5.31
N ALA A 185 1.44 -12.66 -4.73
CA ALA A 185 0.78 -13.80 -5.36
C ALA A 185 0.11 -13.40 -6.68
N GLY A 186 -0.58 -12.25 -6.72
CA GLY A 186 -1.17 -11.69 -7.93
C GLY A 186 -0.14 -11.34 -9.00
N VAL A 187 1.00 -10.77 -8.60
CA VAL A 187 2.13 -10.47 -9.50
C VAL A 187 2.69 -11.76 -10.09
N VAL A 188 2.90 -12.81 -9.29
CA VAL A 188 3.38 -14.12 -9.76
C VAL A 188 2.37 -14.76 -10.70
N ALA A 189 1.09 -14.85 -10.31
CA ALA A 189 0.04 -15.44 -11.12
C ALA A 189 -0.10 -14.72 -12.48
N SER A 190 -0.10 -13.38 -12.48
CA SER A 190 -0.16 -12.58 -13.70
C SER A 190 1.13 -12.72 -14.53
N SER A 191 2.30 -12.86 -13.89
CA SER A 191 3.57 -13.07 -14.57
C SER A 191 3.63 -14.41 -15.30
N LEU A 192 3.10 -15.47 -14.68
CA LEU A 192 2.97 -16.80 -15.26
C LEU A 192 1.93 -16.83 -16.39
N ALA A 193 0.75 -16.24 -16.17
CA ALA A 193 -0.33 -16.21 -17.16
C ALA A 193 0.07 -15.47 -18.45
N HIS A 194 0.78 -14.34 -18.32
CA HIS A 194 1.22 -13.54 -19.46
C HIS A 194 2.65 -13.87 -19.93
N LYS A 195 3.32 -14.89 -19.36
CA LYS A 195 4.71 -15.29 -19.65
C LYS A 195 5.72 -14.12 -19.64
N GLN A 196 5.52 -13.15 -18.76
CA GLN A 196 6.31 -11.91 -18.70
C GLN A 196 6.66 -11.58 -17.26
N ASN A 197 7.92 -11.24 -16.99
CA ASN A 197 8.38 -10.91 -15.64
C ASN A 197 7.96 -9.48 -15.25
N LEU A 198 6.86 -9.38 -14.51
CA LEU A 198 6.29 -8.10 -14.06
C LEU A 198 7.16 -7.40 -13.02
N ALA A 199 7.82 -8.15 -12.13
CA ALA A 199 8.77 -7.58 -11.17
C ALA A 199 9.95 -6.92 -11.88
N ARG A 200 10.48 -7.56 -12.94
CA ARG A 200 11.51 -6.96 -13.80
C ARG A 200 10.99 -5.72 -14.51
N ALA A 201 9.74 -5.72 -14.99
CA ALA A 201 9.13 -4.54 -15.60
C ALA A 201 8.99 -3.37 -14.60
N MET A 202 8.80 -3.65 -13.30
CA MET A 202 8.80 -2.61 -12.26
C MET A 202 10.19 -2.03 -12.03
N VAL A 203 11.25 -2.83 -12.17
CA VAL A 203 12.64 -2.36 -12.06
C VAL A 203 13.11 -1.67 -13.33
N THR A 204 12.68 -2.06 -14.53
CA THR A 204 13.17 -1.49 -15.80
C THR A 204 12.25 -0.43 -16.40
N GLY A 205 10.97 -0.43 -16.03
CA GLY A 205 9.93 0.47 -16.55
C GLY A 205 9.49 0.20 -17.98
N ARG A 206 9.96 -0.90 -18.61
CA ARG A 206 9.74 -1.21 -20.04
C ARG A 206 9.10 -2.58 -20.23
N LYS A 207 8.13 -2.69 -21.15
CA LYS A 207 7.74 -3.98 -21.77
C LYS A 207 8.48 -4.15 -23.10
N PRO A 208 8.83 -5.39 -23.47
CA PRO A 208 9.00 -5.77 -24.87
C PRO A 208 7.67 -5.55 -25.61
N GLU A 209 7.70 -4.83 -26.72
CA GLU A 209 6.57 -4.78 -27.64
C GLU A 209 6.52 -6.13 -28.36
N THR A 210 5.52 -6.95 -28.07
CA THR A 210 5.23 -8.13 -28.90
C THR A 210 4.72 -7.59 -30.22
N ASP A 211 5.50 -7.78 -31.27
CA ASP A 211 5.13 -7.56 -32.66
C ASP A 211 3.99 -8.55 -32.97
N GLU A 212 2.74 -8.15 -32.76
CA GLU A 212 1.58 -8.88 -33.27
C GLU A 212 1.63 -8.79 -34.79
N ARG A 213 2.07 -9.87 -35.43
CA ARG A 213 1.84 -10.13 -36.85
C ARG A 213 0.42 -10.65 -37.08
#